data_AF-A0A814NMB3-F1
#
_entry.id   AF-A0A814NMB3-F1
#
_cell.length_a   1.000
_cell.length_b   1.000
_cell.length_c   1.000
_cell.angle_alpha   90.00
_cell.angle_beta   90.00
_cell.angle_gamma   90.00
#
_symmetry.space_group_name_H-M   'P 1'
#
loop_
_entity.id
_entity.type
_entity.pdbx_description
1 polymer ?
#
loop_
_entity_poly.entity_id
_entity_poly.type
_entity_poly.pdbx_seq_one_letter_code
_entity_poly.pdbx_strand_id
1 'polypeptide(L)'
;MGYISGKINKPYVVHAIRICLTYERWNDELNEIRRLSKLNDYPRTYVDILISKLINKHLIEVDTKTMTAKADNLLKKRLIVDMPYIQQSSRILSQKLQRFTKTVKPNVDLKINLRPSKSVGALFRNKDAIPKLLQSDLVI
;
A
#
# COMPACT_ATOMS: atom_id res chain seq x y z
N MET A 1 -25.81 1.02 31.41
CA MET A 1 -24.64 1.79 30.94
C MET A 1 -23.71 0.85 30.21
N GLY A 2 -23.66 0.93 28.88
CA GLY A 2 -22.85 0.04 28.05
C GLY A 2 -21.41 0.53 27.98
N TYR A 3 -20.47 -0.27 28.49
CA TYR A 3 -19.05 -0.07 28.26
C TYR A 3 -18.76 -0.24 26.76
N ILE A 4 -18.50 0.87 26.06
CA ILE A 4 -17.99 0.81 24.69
C ILE A 4 -16.52 0.40 24.80
N SER A 5 -16.35 -0.92 24.74
CA SER A 5 -15.13 -1.68 24.94
C SER A 5 -14.02 -1.31 23.94
N GLY A 6 -12.96 -0.68 24.46
CA GLY A 6 -11.54 -0.95 24.16
C GLY A 6 -10.98 -0.80 22.74
N LYS A 7 -11.80 -0.50 21.71
CA LYS A 7 -11.35 -0.49 20.30
C LYS A 7 -11.25 0.90 19.67
N ILE A 8 -11.69 1.94 20.37
CA ILE A 8 -11.81 3.29 19.81
C ILE A 8 -10.41 3.90 19.60
N ASN A 9 -9.46 3.79 20.55
CA ASN A 9 -8.23 4.59 20.48
C ASN A 9 -7.19 4.16 19.43
N LYS A 10 -7.14 2.88 19.04
CA LYS A 10 -6.16 2.40 18.05
C LYS A 10 -6.31 3.05 16.66
N PRO A 11 -7.49 3.10 16.03
CA PRO A 11 -7.65 3.72 14.72
C PRO A 11 -7.34 5.21 14.69
N TYR A 12 -7.66 5.98 15.74
CA TYR A 12 -7.34 7.43 15.78
C TYR A 12 -5.84 7.69 15.85
N VAL A 13 -5.10 6.92 16.64
CA VAL A 13 -3.63 7.07 16.73
C VAL A 13 -2.97 6.67 15.40
N VAL A 14 -3.46 5.63 14.72
CA VAL A 14 -2.96 5.24 13.38
C VAL A 14 -3.29 6.31 12.33
N HIS A 15 -4.45 6.95 12.43
CA HIS A 15 -4.88 8.03 11.54
C HIS A 15 -4.00 9.27 11.71
N ALA A 16 -3.75 9.68 12.96
CA ALA A 16 -2.86 10.80 13.27
C ALA A 16 -1.45 10.59 12.69
N ILE A 17 -0.90 9.38 12.80
CA ILE A 17 0.43 9.03 12.23
C ILE A 17 0.44 9.10 10.70
N ARG A 18 -0.69 8.80 10.03
CA ARG A 18 -0.76 8.76 8.56
C ARG A 18 -0.99 10.13 7.92
N ILE A 19 -1.69 11.04 8.59
CA ILE A 19 -2.10 12.34 8.03
C ILE A 19 -1.16 13.47 8.45
N CYS A 20 -0.55 13.38 9.63
CA CYS A 20 0.31 14.44 10.11
C CYS A 20 1.68 14.36 9.41
N LEU A 21 1.90 15.31 8.49
CA LEU A 21 3.15 15.47 7.75
C LEU A 21 4.25 16.14 8.59
N THR A 22 3.89 16.81 9.69
CA THR A 22 4.80 17.54 10.58
C THR A 22 4.65 17.06 12.02
N TYR A 23 5.77 17.07 12.75
CA TYR A 23 5.80 16.64 14.16
C TYR A 23 4.86 17.47 15.05
N GLU A 24 4.79 18.79 14.81
CA GLU A 24 3.93 19.69 15.58
C GLU A 24 2.45 19.30 15.50
N ARG A 25 1.93 19.12 14.27
CA ARG A 25 0.54 18.70 14.05
C ARG A 25 0.26 17.31 14.63
N TRP A 26 1.23 16.42 14.55
CA TRP A 26 1.10 15.09 15.15
C TRP A 26 1.02 15.14 16.68
N ASN A 27 1.82 16.00 17.31
CA ASN A 27 1.79 16.21 18.75
C ASN A 27 0.46 16.84 19.20
N ASP A 28 -0.09 17.77 18.42
CA ASP A 28 -1.41 18.38 18.69
C ASP A 28 -2.54 17.33 18.63
N GLU A 29 -2.54 16.47 17.61
CA GLU A 29 -3.49 15.35 17.51
C GLU A 29 -3.37 14.35 18.68
N LEU A 30 -2.14 14.03 19.11
CA LEU A 30 -1.95 13.18 20.30
C LEU A 30 -2.49 13.83 21.58
N ASN A 31 -2.34 15.15 21.72
CA ASN A 31 -2.88 15.88 22.86
C ASN A 31 -4.41 15.92 22.81
N GLU A 32 -5.00 16.02 21.62
CA GLU A 32 -6.44 15.94 21.44
C GLU A 32 -6.99 14.55 21.77
N ILE A 33 -6.31 13.47 21.37
CA ILE A 33 -6.65 12.10 21.75
C ILE A 33 -6.58 11.92 23.27
N ARG A 34 -5.58 12.50 23.95
CA ARG A 34 -5.50 12.49 25.42
C ARG A 34 -6.66 13.26 26.05
N ARG A 35 -7.04 14.40 25.49
CA ARG A 35 -8.16 15.23 25.96
C ARG A 35 -9.49 14.47 25.83
N LEU A 36 -9.75 13.87 24.67
CA LEU A 36 -10.94 13.05 24.42
C LEU A 36 -10.98 11.80 25.29
N SER A 37 -9.82 11.20 25.55
CA SER A 37 -9.74 10.02 26.42
C SER A 37 -10.08 10.37 27.87
N LYS A 38 -9.64 11.54 28.35
CA LYS A 38 -10.00 12.05 29.69
C LYS A 38 -11.51 12.32 29.82
N LEU A 39 -12.14 12.85 28.75
CA LEU A 39 -13.58 13.09 28.72
C LEU A 39 -14.43 11.80 28.73
N ASN A 40 -13.85 10.69 28.31
CA ASN A 40 -14.49 9.36 28.32
C ASN A 40 -14.05 8.49 29.52
N ASP A 41 -13.48 9.11 30.57
CA ASP A 41 -13.01 8.44 31.79
C ASP A 41 -11.98 7.32 31.56
N TYR A 42 -11.21 7.38 30.47
CA TYR A 42 -10.13 6.42 30.25
C TYR A 42 -8.91 6.77 31.12
N PRO A 43 -8.25 5.78 31.75
CA PRO A 43 -7.03 6.02 32.50
C PRO A 43 -5.91 6.58 31.62
N ARG A 44 -5.30 7.70 32.05
CA ARG A 44 -4.22 8.38 31.30
C ARG A 44 -3.06 7.45 30.99
N THR A 45 -2.66 6.64 31.97
CA THR A 45 -1.58 5.65 31.85
C THR A 45 -1.86 4.63 30.75
N TYR A 46 -3.11 4.20 30.59
CA TYR A 46 -3.52 3.26 29.55
C TYR A 46 -3.36 3.86 28.15
N VAL A 47 -3.77 5.12 27.97
CA VAL A 47 -3.66 5.83 26.69
C VAL A 47 -2.20 6.06 26.31
N ASP A 48 -1.36 6.48 27.26
CA ASP A 48 0.07 6.71 27.01
C ASP A 48 0.82 5.41 26.67
N ILE A 49 0.47 4.28 27.29
CA ILE A 49 1.00 2.95 26.92
C ILE A 49 0.58 2.58 25.49
N LEU A 50 -0.67 2.83 25.11
CA LEU A 50 -1.16 2.55 23.76
C LEU A 50 -0.43 3.39 22.72
N ILE A 51 -0.27 4.69 22.96
CA ILE A 51 0.47 5.61 22.09
C ILE A 51 1.92 5.12 21.93
N SER A 52 2.62 4.83 23.03
CA SER A 52 4.01 4.38 23.01
C SER A 52 4.18 3.07 22.23
N LYS A 53 3.29 2.10 22.44
CA LYS A 53 3.31 0.82 21.72
C LYS A 53 3.10 1.01 20.21
N LEU A 54 2.28 1.97 19.83
CA LEU A 54 1.94 2.24 18.43
C LEU A 54 3.07 2.99 17.72
N ILE A 55 3.71 3.95 18.40
CA ILE A 55 4.92 4.64 17.92
C ILE A 55 6.06 3.65 17.70
N ASN A 56 6.37 2.83 18.72
CA ASN A 56 7.46 1.86 18.62
C ASN A 56 7.22 0.86 17.49
N LYS A 57 5.99 0.42 17.28
CA LYS A 57 5.64 -0.44 16.13
C LYS A 57 5.91 0.26 14.80
N HIS A 58 5.51 1.52 14.65
CA HIS A 58 5.74 2.26 13.41
C HIS A 58 7.22 2.56 13.16
N LEU A 59 8.00 2.94 14.18
CA LEU A 59 9.44 3.19 14.04
C LEU A 59 10.19 1.91 13.63
N ILE A 60 9.94 0.79 14.32
CA ILE A 60 10.64 -0.49 14.07
C ILE A 60 10.26 -1.08 12.71
N GLU A 61 9.00 -0.94 12.28
CA GLU A 61 8.56 -1.39 10.95
C GLU A 61 9.16 -0.56 9.81
N VAL A 62 9.44 0.73 10.04
CA VAL A 62 10.08 1.59 9.02
C VAL A 62 11.54 1.18 8.82
N ASP A 63 12.32 0.97 9.89
CA ASP A 63 13.72 0.56 9.75
C ASP A 63 13.87 -0.78 9.01
N THR A 64 13.05 -1.77 9.37
CA THR A 64 13.11 -3.11 8.77
C THR A 64 12.69 -3.15 7.30
N LYS A 65 11.68 -2.38 6.90
CA LYS A 65 11.23 -2.30 5.48
C LYS A 65 12.17 -1.46 4.61
N THR A 66 12.77 -0.41 5.16
CA THR A 66 13.63 0.50 4.37
C THR A 66 14.99 -0.13 4.07
N MET A 67 15.52 -0.94 4.98
CA MET A 67 16.79 -1.64 4.77
C MET A 67 16.69 -2.83 3.81
N THR A 68 15.61 -3.61 3.89
CA THR A 68 15.40 -4.78 3.01
C THR A 68 15.00 -4.38 1.58
N ALA A 69 14.14 -3.36 1.41
CA ALA A 69 13.68 -2.95 0.08
C ALA A 69 14.74 -2.21 -0.76
N LYS A 70 15.70 -1.52 -0.12
CA LYS A 70 16.78 -0.81 -0.84
C LYS A 70 17.88 -1.77 -1.31
N ALA A 71 18.23 -2.79 -0.52
CA ALA A 71 19.29 -3.74 -0.88
C ALA A 71 18.92 -4.61 -2.11
N ASP A 72 17.67 -5.09 -2.20
CA ASP A 72 17.26 -5.99 -3.29
C ASP A 72 16.92 -5.30 -4.62
N ASN A 73 16.54 -4.00 -4.59
CA ASN A 73 16.14 -3.26 -5.78
C ASN A 73 17.31 -2.58 -6.51
N LEU A 74 18.44 -2.36 -5.86
CA LEU A 74 19.59 -1.67 -6.48
C LEU A 74 20.40 -2.55 -7.45
N LEU A 75 20.27 -3.88 -7.37
CA LEU A 75 21.08 -4.82 -8.16
C LEU A 75 20.37 -5.39 -9.40
N LYS A 76 19.05 -5.17 -9.55
CA LYS A 76 18.28 -5.77 -10.65
C LYS A 76 18.07 -4.79 -11.79
N LYS A 77 18.56 -5.14 -12.98
CA LYS A 77 18.26 -4.38 -14.21
C LYS A 77 16.78 -4.56 -14.54
N ARG A 78 16.01 -3.47 -14.52
CA ARG A 78 14.58 -3.50 -14.88
C ARG A 78 14.43 -3.57 -16.39
N LEU A 79 13.72 -4.59 -16.87
CA LEU A 79 13.35 -4.75 -18.28
C LEU A 79 11.83 -4.65 -18.40
N ILE A 80 11.36 -3.69 -19.19
CA ILE A 80 9.92 -3.48 -19.43
C ILE A 80 9.62 -3.92 -20.86
N VAL A 81 8.65 -4.82 -21.02
CA VAL A 81 8.19 -5.30 -22.32
C VAL A 81 6.71 -4.99 -22.47
N ASP A 82 6.37 -4.22 -23.49
CA ASP A 82 4.98 -3.97 -23.88
C ASP A 82 4.47 -5.11 -24.77
N MET A 83 3.30 -5.65 -24.44
CA MET A 83 2.66 -6.75 -25.19
C MET A 83 1.17 -6.48 -25.36
N PRO A 84 0.57 -6.80 -26.51
CA PRO A 84 -0.88 -6.72 -26.69
C PRO A 84 -1.60 -7.72 -25.77
N TYR A 85 -2.70 -7.27 -25.16
CA TYR A 85 -3.59 -8.10 -24.38
C TYR A 85 -4.47 -8.93 -25.31
N ILE A 86 -4.21 -10.23 -25.30
CA ILE A 86 -4.99 -11.24 -26.00
C ILE A 86 -5.56 -12.15 -24.92
N GLN A 87 -6.56 -11.67 -24.18
CA GLN A 87 -7.30 -12.42 -23.16
C GLN A 87 -6.39 -13.33 -22.29
N GLN A 88 -6.77 -14.60 -22.11
CA GLN A 88 -6.07 -15.54 -21.24
C GLN A 88 -4.70 -15.97 -21.79
N SER A 89 -4.50 -16.00 -23.11
CA SER A 89 -3.24 -16.43 -23.70
C SER A 89 -2.09 -15.49 -23.35
N SER A 90 -2.35 -14.17 -23.40
CA SER A 90 -1.37 -13.15 -23.00
C SER A 90 -0.97 -13.25 -21.52
N ARG A 91 -1.91 -13.65 -20.65
CA ARG A 91 -1.64 -13.90 -19.22
C ARG A 91 -0.77 -15.13 -19.00
N ILE A 92 -1.05 -16.23 -19.70
CA ILE A 92 -0.23 -17.45 -19.60
C ILE A 92 1.18 -17.18 -20.12
N LEU A 93 1.29 -16.46 -21.23
CA LEU A 93 2.57 -16.08 -21.82
C LEU A 93 3.38 -15.18 -20.87
N SER A 94 2.75 -14.18 -20.25
CA SER A 94 3.44 -13.27 -19.33
C SER A 94 4.00 -14.00 -18.11
N GLN A 95 3.22 -14.92 -17.54
CA GLN A 95 3.67 -15.76 -16.42
C GLN A 95 4.81 -16.69 -16.80
N LYS A 96 4.74 -17.30 -17.99
CA LYS A 96 5.81 -18.18 -18.50
C LYS A 96 7.10 -17.40 -18.73
N LEU A 97 7.02 -16.22 -19.34
CA LEU A 97 8.17 -15.34 -19.56
C LEU A 97 8.81 -14.89 -18.26
N GLN A 98 8.01 -14.45 -17.26
CA GLN A 98 8.55 -14.08 -15.95
C GLN A 98 9.25 -15.24 -15.25
N ARG A 99 8.69 -16.46 -15.32
CA ARG A 99 9.33 -17.66 -14.75
C ARG A 99 10.64 -17.96 -15.47
N PHE A 100 10.62 -17.94 -16.81
CA PHE A 100 11.81 -18.20 -17.63
C PHE A 100 12.92 -17.18 -17.37
N THR A 101 12.60 -15.89 -17.29
CA THR A 101 13.59 -14.85 -17.01
C THR A 101 14.19 -14.99 -15.61
N LYS A 102 13.40 -15.37 -14.61
CA LYS A 102 13.93 -15.67 -13.27
C LYS A 102 14.92 -16.84 -13.27
N THR A 103 14.69 -17.85 -14.11
CA THR A 103 15.59 -18.99 -14.25
C THR A 103 16.87 -18.64 -15.00
N VAL A 104 16.77 -17.90 -16.12
CA VAL A 104 17.92 -17.64 -17.01
C VAL A 104 18.74 -16.42 -16.61
N LYS A 105 18.09 -15.37 -16.10
CA LYS A 105 18.72 -14.10 -15.70
C LYS A 105 18.07 -13.56 -14.41
N PRO A 106 18.41 -14.09 -13.23
CA PRO A 106 17.83 -13.67 -11.95
C PRO A 106 18.12 -12.20 -11.59
N ASN A 107 19.17 -11.62 -12.19
CA ASN A 107 19.53 -10.21 -12.02
C ASN A 107 18.67 -9.24 -12.87
N VAL A 108 17.68 -9.75 -13.61
CA VAL A 108 16.75 -8.95 -14.41
C VAL A 108 15.35 -9.02 -13.81
N ASP A 109 14.79 -7.86 -13.51
CA ASP A 109 13.38 -7.73 -13.12
C ASP A 109 12.53 -7.45 -14.36
N LEU A 110 11.88 -8.49 -14.90
CA LEU A 110 11.03 -8.38 -16.08
C LEU A 110 9.61 -7.94 -15.70
N LYS A 111 9.23 -6.74 -16.12
CA LYS A 111 7.85 -6.26 -16.09
C LYS A 111 7.23 -6.34 -17.47
N ILE A 112 6.09 -7.03 -17.56
CA ILE A 112 5.33 -7.15 -18.81
C ILE A 112 4.11 -6.26 -18.67
N ASN A 113 4.00 -5.26 -19.54
CA ASN A 113 2.88 -4.35 -19.60
C ASN A 113 1.91 -4.83 -20.69
N LEU A 114 0.74 -5.30 -20.28
CA LEU A 114 -0.31 -5.74 -21.19
C LEU A 114 -1.13 -4.53 -21.62
N ARG A 115 -1.01 -4.14 -22.88
CA ARG A 115 -1.80 -3.04 -23.45
C ARG A 115 -3.04 -3.61 -24.12
N PRO A 116 -4.23 -3.04 -23.92
CA PRO A 116 -5.37 -3.41 -24.75
C PRO A 116 -4.99 -3.24 -26.22
N SER A 117 -5.41 -4.17 -27.08
CA SER A 117 -5.45 -3.87 -28.50
C SER A 117 -6.25 -2.57 -28.69
N LYS A 118 -5.86 -1.72 -29.64
CA LYS A 118 -6.66 -0.54 -30.00
C LYS A 118 -8.03 -1.06 -30.45
N SER A 119 -8.98 -1.09 -29.51
CA SER A 119 -10.30 -1.63 -29.73
C SER A 119 -11.08 -0.67 -30.63
N VAL A 120 -11.79 -1.22 -31.61
CA VAL A 120 -12.80 -0.49 -32.40
C VAL A 120 -13.83 0.19 -31.47
N GLY A 121 -13.96 -0.26 -30.22
CA GLY A 121 -14.70 0.36 -29.12
C GLY A 121 -14.35 1.82 -28.79
N ALA A 122 -13.18 2.32 -29.18
CA ALA A 122 -12.87 3.76 -29.09
C ALA A 122 -13.77 4.62 -30.01
N LEU A 123 -14.42 4.01 -31.01
CA LEU A 123 -15.37 4.63 -31.93
C LEU A 123 -16.83 4.55 -31.43
N PHE A 124 -17.09 3.87 -30.31
CA PHE A 124 -18.44 3.65 -29.80
C PHE A 124 -18.66 4.34 -28.44
N ARG A 125 -19.87 4.88 -28.24
CA ARG A 125 -20.22 5.74 -27.09
C ARG A 125 -20.25 4.98 -25.75
N ASN A 126 -20.51 3.68 -25.79
CA ASN A 126 -20.51 2.80 -24.62
C ASN A 126 -19.23 1.96 -24.62
N LYS A 127 -18.42 2.10 -23.58
CA LYS A 127 -17.18 1.35 -23.41
C LYS A 127 -17.47 -0.03 -22.83
N ASP A 128 -16.86 -1.07 -23.39
CA ASP A 128 -16.87 -2.40 -22.80
C ASP A 128 -16.20 -2.39 -21.41
N ALA A 129 -16.65 -3.28 -20.53
CA ALA A 129 -16.06 -3.45 -19.21
C ALA A 129 -14.57 -3.84 -19.32
N ILE A 130 -13.68 -3.01 -18.76
CA ILE A 130 -12.24 -3.25 -18.79
C ILE A 130 -11.91 -4.41 -17.83
N PRO A 131 -11.27 -5.50 -18.31
CA PRO A 131 -10.80 -6.58 -17.44
C PRO A 131 -9.90 -6.04 -16.33
N LYS A 132 -10.03 -6.55 -15.10
CA LYS A 132 -9.21 -6.14 -13.94
C LYS A 132 -7.71 -6.12 -14.21
N LEU A 133 -7.23 -7.01 -15.08
CA LEU A 133 -5.83 -7.12 -15.48
C LEU A 133 -5.29 -5.91 -16.26
N LEU A 134 -6.18 -5.09 -16.82
CA LEU A 134 -5.85 -3.87 -17.57
C LEU A 134 -6.18 -2.60 -16.79
N GLN A 135 -6.69 -2.72 -15.57
CA GLN A 135 -6.95 -1.58 -14.70
C GLN A 135 -5.63 -1.09 -14.14
N SER A 136 -5.36 0.20 -14.28
CA SER A 136 -4.22 0.85 -13.63
C SER A 136 -4.51 1.01 -12.14
N ASP A 137 -3.52 0.72 -11.28
CA ASP A 137 -3.58 0.96 -9.82
C ASP A 137 -3.57 2.46 -9.43
N LEU A 138 -3.76 3.36 -10.40
CA LEU A 138 -3.92 4.79 -10.14
C LEU A 138 -5.33 5.05 -9.59
N VAL A 139 -5.44 5.03 -8.26
CA VAL A 139 -6.53 5.70 -7.54
C VAL A 139 -6.19 7.18 -7.53
N ILE A 140 -6.94 7.98 -8.29
CA ILE A 140 -6.95 9.45 -8.15
C ILE A 140 -7.91 9.80 -7.01
#